data_AF-A0A916KB35-F1
#
_entry.id   AF-A0A916KB35-F1
#
_cell.length_a   1.000
_cell.length_b   1.000
_cell.length_c   1.000
_cell.angle_alpha   90.00
_cell.angle_beta   90.00
_cell.angle_gamma   90.00
#
_symmetry.space_group_name_H-M   'P 1'
#
loop_
_entity.id
_entity.type
_entity.pdbx_description
1 polymer ?
#
loop_
_entity_poly.entity_id
_entity_poly.type
_entity_poly.pdbx_seq_one_letter_code
_entity_poly.pdbx_strand_id
1 'polypeptide(L)'
;MKPFKNVWDDILAALESNDHVVRTLVQGKKNIVNSITEDGLLVTTKSAPQFVSKDWIQDAWNALNEKKSLTAEDIPGHGRHRSSFIMALLSLLSYIDVSKDPVATLFLKDLDISYSNTTWIFQGNPKKFNIEGYISKNKYIWWSIRQKQFEKEIRIGDEVFLWRAEAGQQGSGGVIARGTVIGLPILRTDEESKEYWYSNDWSVPGIRVPIELHEVKVTSGFIPRNELVTHNSLKNLLILRMATQTNYKLEDLHAREIRSLWGVPDIQYQIDEEEANLFPEGKRVFRQHRVIERNPYLIKAAKEYHKKRMNGELKCMVCDFSFAEKYGAIGEDFIEGHHTKPISEIEGEYNATVEDIALVCSNCHRMLHRKRPWLSMSDLKNLICRKEV
;
A
#
# COMPACT_ATOMS: atom_id res chain seq x y z
N MET A 1 9.40 -5.02 -10.67
CA MET A 1 8.92 -4.41 -11.93
C MET A 1 7.84 -5.30 -12.53
N LYS A 2 6.62 -4.81 -12.77
CA LYS A 2 5.56 -5.61 -13.38
C LYS A 2 5.89 -5.84 -14.86
N PRO A 3 5.97 -7.10 -15.35
CA PRO A 3 6.19 -7.38 -16.77
C PRO A 3 5.07 -6.75 -17.60
N PHE A 4 5.41 -6.15 -18.74
CA PHE A 4 4.40 -5.46 -19.56
C PHE A 4 3.31 -6.39 -20.08
N LYS A 5 3.57 -7.68 -20.25
CA LYS A 5 2.52 -8.66 -20.55
C LYS A 5 1.36 -8.56 -19.55
N ASN A 6 1.68 -8.48 -18.25
CA ASN A 6 0.67 -8.39 -17.20
C ASN A 6 0.00 -7.00 -17.19
N VAL A 7 0.74 -5.95 -17.54
CA VAL A 7 0.19 -4.59 -17.66
C VAL A 7 -0.78 -4.51 -18.84
N TRP A 8 -0.44 -5.16 -19.95
CA TRP A 8 -1.29 -5.29 -21.11
C TRP A 8 -2.60 -5.99 -20.75
N ASP A 9 -2.54 -7.12 -20.04
CA ASP A 9 -3.73 -7.83 -19.57
C ASP A 9 -4.61 -6.94 -18.67
N ASP A 10 -4.01 -6.13 -17.78
CA ASP A 10 -4.78 -5.18 -16.97
C ASP A 10 -5.41 -4.06 -17.80
N ILE A 11 -4.71 -3.56 -18.83
CA ILE A 11 -5.24 -2.54 -19.75
C ILE A 11 -6.49 -3.09 -20.45
N LEU A 12 -6.43 -4.35 -20.91
CA LEU A 12 -7.57 -5.01 -21.54
C LEU A 12 -8.76 -5.12 -20.58
N ALA A 13 -8.52 -5.60 -19.35
CA ALA A 13 -9.56 -5.70 -18.31
C ALA A 13 -10.14 -4.33 -17.93
N ALA A 14 -9.30 -3.29 -17.87
CA ALA A 14 -9.73 -1.93 -17.57
C ALA A 14 -10.56 -1.33 -18.72
N LEU A 15 -10.23 -1.63 -19.98
CA LEU A 15 -11.01 -1.23 -21.15
C LEU A 15 -12.39 -1.89 -21.15
N GLU A 16 -12.46 -3.20 -20.87
CA GLU A 16 -13.74 -3.92 -20.74
C GLU A 16 -14.61 -3.29 -19.64
N SER A 17 -14.01 -2.97 -18.49
CA SER A 17 -14.71 -2.36 -17.35
C SER A 17 -15.18 -0.91 -17.62
N ASN A 18 -14.62 -0.23 -18.62
CA ASN A 18 -14.93 1.15 -18.98
C ASN A 18 -15.69 1.27 -20.31
N ASP A 19 -16.35 0.19 -20.76
CA ASP A 19 -17.09 0.14 -22.04
C ASP A 19 -16.23 0.60 -23.24
N HIS A 20 -14.93 0.30 -23.21
CA HIS A 20 -13.92 0.73 -24.19
C HIS A 20 -13.81 2.26 -24.37
N VAL A 21 -14.25 3.04 -23.38
CA VAL A 21 -14.18 4.51 -23.39
C VAL A 21 -12.99 5.00 -22.57
N VAL A 22 -12.11 5.79 -23.20
CA VAL A 22 -10.95 6.43 -22.53
C VAL A 22 -11.07 7.95 -22.66
N ARG A 23 -11.02 8.67 -21.53
CA ARG A 23 -11.14 10.14 -21.50
C ARG A 23 -9.78 10.79 -21.23
N THR A 24 -9.40 11.77 -22.04
CA THR A 24 -8.13 12.47 -21.82
C THR A 24 -8.10 13.18 -20.47
N LEU A 25 -6.94 13.16 -19.80
CA LEU A 25 -6.80 13.60 -18.40
C LEU A 25 -7.07 15.10 -18.19
N VAL A 26 -6.65 15.94 -19.14
CA VAL A 26 -6.78 17.40 -19.05
C VAL A 26 -8.13 17.88 -19.62
N GLN A 27 -8.47 17.45 -20.83
CA GLN A 27 -9.63 18.00 -21.58
C GLN A 27 -10.89 17.13 -21.50
N GLY A 28 -10.82 15.95 -20.86
CA GLY A 28 -11.95 15.02 -20.77
C GLY A 28 -12.44 14.50 -22.13
N LYS A 29 -11.64 14.63 -23.20
CA LYS A 29 -12.05 14.26 -24.56
C LYS A 29 -12.26 12.75 -24.63
N LYS A 30 -13.45 12.34 -25.07
CA LYS A 30 -13.82 10.94 -25.25
C LYS A 30 -13.06 10.33 -26.44
N ASN A 31 -12.42 9.19 -26.21
CA ASN A 31 -11.86 8.31 -27.23
C ASN A 31 -12.49 6.93 -27.06
N ILE A 32 -12.82 6.25 -28.16
CA ILE A 32 -13.46 4.94 -28.13
C ILE A 32 -12.51 3.93 -28.75
N VAL A 33 -12.19 2.86 -28.04
CA VAL A 33 -11.41 1.75 -28.59
C VAL A 33 -12.37 0.80 -29.33
N ASN A 34 -12.34 0.79 -30.66
CA ASN A 34 -13.29 -0.02 -31.44
C ASN A 34 -12.80 -1.45 -31.68
N SER A 35 -11.48 -1.65 -31.69
CA SER A 35 -10.87 -2.95 -31.92
C SER A 35 -9.54 -3.04 -31.19
N ILE A 36 -9.29 -4.21 -30.61
CA ILE A 36 -8.06 -4.60 -29.95
C ILE A 36 -7.42 -5.66 -30.84
N THR A 37 -6.19 -5.43 -31.29
CA THR A 37 -5.41 -6.37 -32.10
C THR A 37 -4.20 -6.85 -31.31
N GLU A 38 -3.47 -7.83 -31.85
CA GLU A 38 -2.21 -8.30 -31.24
C GLU A 38 -1.17 -7.17 -31.16
N ASP A 39 -1.16 -6.30 -32.16
CA ASP A 39 -0.18 -5.22 -32.35
C ASP A 39 -0.58 -3.89 -31.71
N GLY A 40 -1.82 -3.73 -31.22
CA GLY A 40 -2.26 -2.45 -30.66
C GLY A 40 -3.78 -2.23 -30.58
N LEU A 41 -4.17 -0.95 -30.55
CA LEU A 41 -5.54 -0.50 -30.37
C LEU A 41 -5.99 0.38 -31.54
N LEU A 42 -7.17 0.11 -32.08
CA LEU A 42 -7.83 1.00 -33.04
C LEU A 42 -8.79 1.94 -32.33
N VAL A 43 -8.47 3.23 -32.29
CA VAL A 43 -9.14 4.24 -31.47
C VAL A 43 -9.88 5.25 -32.35
N THR A 44 -11.19 5.39 -32.18
CA THR A 44 -11.97 6.49 -32.75
C THR A 44 -11.78 7.75 -31.92
N THR A 45 -11.25 8.78 -32.56
CA THR A 45 -11.20 10.14 -32.04
C THR A 45 -12.30 11.00 -32.68
N LYS A 46 -12.46 12.26 -32.24
CA LYS A 46 -13.36 13.22 -32.90
C LYS A 46 -13.00 13.51 -34.37
N SER A 47 -11.77 13.23 -34.79
CA SER A 47 -11.25 13.60 -36.11
C SER A 47 -11.21 12.40 -37.06
N ALA A 48 -10.72 11.24 -36.61
CA ALA A 48 -10.66 10.00 -37.40
C ALA A 48 -10.31 8.77 -36.51
N PRO A 49 -10.57 7.53 -36.98
CA PRO A 49 -9.99 6.32 -36.43
C PRO A 49 -8.47 6.31 -36.59
N GLN A 50 -7.75 5.93 -35.54
CA GLN A 50 -6.30 5.98 -35.47
C GLN A 50 -5.76 4.75 -34.74
N PHE A 51 -4.64 4.21 -35.22
CA PHE A 51 -3.97 3.08 -34.61
C PHE A 51 -2.98 3.54 -33.53
N VAL A 52 -2.96 2.86 -32.38
CA VAL A 52 -2.02 3.05 -31.28
C VAL A 52 -1.30 1.73 -31.06
N SER A 53 -0.02 1.67 -31.43
CA SER A 53 0.78 0.45 -31.30
C SER A 53 0.99 0.06 -29.83
N LYS A 54 1.00 -1.24 -29.57
CA LYS A 54 1.35 -1.85 -28.30
C LYS A 54 2.76 -1.47 -27.84
N ASP A 55 3.71 -1.31 -28.77
CA ASP A 55 5.08 -0.91 -28.47
C ASP A 55 5.14 0.52 -27.88
N TRP A 56 4.28 1.43 -28.33
CA TRP A 56 4.23 2.79 -27.78
C TRP A 56 3.72 2.81 -26.33
N ILE A 57 2.81 1.90 -26.01
CA ILE A 57 2.26 1.75 -24.66
C ILE A 57 3.30 1.09 -23.76
N GLN A 58 4.05 0.12 -24.29
CA GLN A 58 5.20 -0.52 -23.64
C GLN A 58 6.30 0.49 -23.32
N ASP A 59 6.64 1.36 -24.26
CA ASP A 59 7.66 2.40 -24.08
C ASP A 59 7.26 3.40 -23.00
N ALA A 60 6.00 3.84 -23.01
CA ALA A 60 5.46 4.72 -21.97
C ALA A 60 5.48 4.05 -20.58
N TRP A 61 5.16 2.75 -20.51
CA TRP A 61 5.25 1.96 -19.28
C TRP A 61 6.70 1.83 -18.78
N ASN A 62 7.66 1.64 -19.69
CA ASN A 62 9.08 1.56 -19.33
C ASN A 62 9.58 2.90 -18.80
N ALA A 63 9.26 4.01 -19.49
CA ALA A 63 9.61 5.36 -19.05
C ALA A 63 9.03 5.70 -17.67
N LEU A 64 7.77 5.30 -17.43
CA LEU A 64 7.12 5.47 -16.13
C LEU A 64 7.83 4.66 -15.02
N ASN A 65 8.23 3.42 -15.31
CA ASN A 65 8.96 2.59 -14.34
C ASN A 65 10.34 3.14 -13.98
N GLU A 66 11.04 3.68 -14.97
CA GLU A 66 12.37 4.26 -14.81
C GLU A 66 12.30 5.55 -14.00
N LYS A 67 11.41 6.47 -14.37
CA LYS A 67 11.32 7.81 -13.78
C LYS A 67 10.43 7.89 -12.54
N LYS A 68 9.65 6.85 -12.24
CA LYS A 68 8.57 6.81 -11.22
C LYS A 68 7.46 7.85 -11.41
N SER A 69 7.55 8.64 -12.47
CA SER A 69 6.55 9.59 -12.93
C SER A 69 6.62 9.64 -14.46
N LEU A 70 5.50 9.93 -15.11
CA LEU A 70 5.43 10.07 -16.56
C LEU A 70 4.60 11.29 -16.90
N THR A 71 5.15 12.15 -17.74
CA THR A 71 4.42 13.23 -18.43
C THR A 71 4.30 12.92 -19.91
N ALA A 72 3.50 13.70 -20.64
CA ALA A 72 3.38 13.57 -22.08
C ALA A 72 4.72 13.76 -22.83
N GLU A 73 5.66 14.52 -22.25
CA GLU A 73 6.97 14.83 -22.83
C GLU A 73 7.95 13.65 -22.73
N ASP A 74 7.75 12.81 -21.69
CA ASP A 74 8.56 11.64 -21.39
C ASP A 74 8.29 10.47 -22.33
N ILE A 75 7.19 10.51 -23.11
CA ILE A 75 6.85 9.46 -24.07
C ILE A 75 7.78 9.57 -25.29
N PRO A 76 8.52 8.50 -25.65
CA PRO A 76 9.45 8.49 -26.78
C PRO A 76 8.80 8.89 -28.12
N GLY A 77 9.62 9.47 -29.01
CA GLY A 77 9.18 10.27 -30.16
C GLY A 77 8.16 9.66 -31.13
N HIS A 78 8.02 8.33 -31.18
CA HIS A 78 7.05 7.65 -32.05
C HIS A 78 5.63 7.64 -31.44
N GLY A 79 5.52 7.66 -30.10
CA GLY A 79 4.26 7.72 -29.34
C GLY A 79 3.86 9.14 -28.91
N ARG A 80 4.72 10.15 -29.11
CA ARG A 80 4.52 11.52 -28.61
C ARG A 80 3.24 12.19 -29.12
N HIS A 81 2.83 11.91 -30.37
CA HIS A 81 1.56 12.38 -30.94
C HIS A 81 0.32 11.77 -30.26
N ARG A 82 0.49 10.63 -29.56
CA ARG A 82 -0.55 9.90 -28.83
C ARG A 82 -0.40 9.99 -27.32
N SER A 83 0.55 10.80 -26.85
CA SER A 83 0.86 10.96 -25.43
C SER A 83 -0.39 11.17 -24.58
N SER A 84 -1.30 12.06 -24.99
CA SER A 84 -2.56 12.30 -24.25
C SER A 84 -3.48 11.08 -24.14
N PHE A 85 -3.56 10.22 -25.15
CA PHE A 85 -4.35 8.99 -25.11
C PHE A 85 -3.65 7.90 -24.31
N ILE A 86 -2.34 7.70 -24.53
CA ILE A 86 -1.54 6.71 -23.81
C ILE A 86 -1.54 7.00 -22.31
N MET A 87 -1.38 8.27 -21.93
CA MET A 87 -1.46 8.72 -20.54
C MET A 87 -2.84 8.43 -19.94
N ALA A 88 -3.91 8.72 -20.68
CA ALA A 88 -5.27 8.43 -20.24
C ALA A 88 -5.56 6.92 -20.15
N LEU A 89 -4.99 6.12 -21.05
CA LEU A 89 -5.11 4.67 -21.04
C LEU A 89 -4.43 4.07 -19.80
N LEU A 90 -3.18 4.47 -19.54
CA LEU A 90 -2.43 4.02 -18.37
C LEU A 90 -3.08 4.47 -17.06
N SER A 91 -3.75 5.63 -17.04
CA SER A 91 -4.49 6.10 -15.85
C SER A 91 -5.67 5.22 -15.44
N LEU A 92 -6.12 4.30 -16.30
CA LEU A 92 -7.18 3.35 -15.95
C LEU A 92 -6.67 2.23 -15.02
N LEU A 93 -5.35 2.08 -14.90
CA LEU A 93 -4.74 1.05 -14.08
C LEU A 93 -4.82 1.42 -12.59
N SER A 94 -5.29 0.48 -11.77
CA SER A 94 -5.53 0.71 -10.33
C SER A 94 -4.28 1.09 -9.53
N TYR A 95 -3.09 0.80 -10.07
CA TYR A 95 -1.78 1.10 -9.51
C TYR A 95 -1.13 2.36 -10.11
N ILE A 96 -1.92 3.23 -10.73
CA ILE A 96 -1.50 4.52 -11.27
C ILE A 96 -2.25 5.65 -10.58
N ASP A 97 -1.51 6.65 -10.09
CA ASP A 97 -2.06 7.93 -9.63
C ASP A 97 -1.90 9.00 -10.70
N VAL A 98 -2.81 9.99 -10.69
CA VAL A 98 -2.84 11.07 -11.68
C VAL A 98 -2.88 12.42 -10.98
N SER A 99 -1.91 13.29 -11.30
CA SER A 99 -2.04 14.74 -11.04
C SER A 99 -2.49 15.44 -12.32
N LYS A 100 -3.43 16.38 -12.19
CA LYS A 100 -4.05 17.11 -13.32
C LYS A 100 -3.53 18.54 -13.50
N ASP A 101 -2.70 19.06 -12.60
CA ASP A 101 -2.22 20.46 -12.59
C ASP A 101 -0.70 20.54 -12.24
N PRO A 102 0.13 21.29 -12.99
CA PRO A 102 -0.19 22.08 -14.19
C PRO A 102 -0.14 21.27 -15.50
N VAL A 103 0.39 20.05 -15.44
CA VAL A 103 0.51 19.11 -16.57
C VAL A 103 0.07 17.73 -16.09
N ALA A 104 -0.77 17.05 -16.88
CA ALA A 104 -1.17 15.69 -16.59
C ALA A 104 0.06 14.80 -16.39
N THR A 105 0.23 14.30 -15.16
CA THR A 105 1.37 13.48 -14.75
C THR A 105 0.85 12.19 -14.12
N LEU A 106 1.38 11.06 -14.59
CA LEU A 106 1.13 9.76 -13.99
C LEU A 106 2.22 9.44 -12.98
N PHE A 107 1.85 8.79 -11.89
CA PHE A 107 2.76 8.26 -10.90
C PHE A 107 2.46 6.77 -10.72
N LEU A 108 3.51 5.96 -10.59
CA LEU A 108 3.31 4.59 -10.12
C LEU A 108 2.95 4.69 -8.64
N LYS A 109 1.84 4.06 -8.25
CA LYS A 109 1.67 3.67 -6.86
C LYS A 109 2.83 2.74 -6.56
N ASP A 110 3.64 3.09 -5.56
CA ASP A 110 4.72 2.20 -5.18
C ASP A 110 4.17 0.81 -4.87
N LEU A 111 4.66 -0.16 -5.64
CA LEU A 111 4.54 -1.59 -5.35
C LEU A 111 5.40 -2.00 -4.15
N ASP A 112 5.96 -1.03 -3.42
CA ASP A 112 6.51 -1.19 -2.08
C ASP A 112 5.84 -0.21 -1.10
N ILE A 113 4.95 -0.78 -0.27
CA ILE A 113 4.60 -0.33 1.08
C ILE A 113 3.86 1.02 1.19
N SER A 114 2.64 1.10 0.67
CA SER A 114 1.58 1.93 1.29
C SER A 114 0.15 1.40 1.09
N TYR A 115 -0.01 0.10 0.84
CA TYR A 115 -1.21 -0.57 1.34
C TYR A 115 -0.92 -0.86 2.82
N SER A 116 -1.91 -0.74 3.70
CA SER A 116 -1.84 -1.49 4.96
C SER A 116 -1.75 -2.96 4.56
N ASN A 117 -0.52 -3.50 4.44
CA ASN A 117 -0.32 -4.89 4.06
C ASN A 117 -1.19 -5.73 4.98
N THR A 118 -2.08 -6.51 4.38
CA THR A 118 -3.02 -7.28 5.18
C THR A 118 -2.19 -8.25 5.99
N THR A 119 -2.47 -8.29 7.29
CA THR A 119 -1.77 -9.21 8.18
C THR A 119 -2.60 -10.47 8.33
N TRP A 120 -1.97 -11.62 8.14
CA TRP A 120 -2.62 -12.91 8.16
C TRP A 120 -2.05 -13.79 9.26
N ILE A 121 -2.88 -14.68 9.81
CA ILE A 121 -2.43 -15.87 10.50
C ILE A 121 -2.73 -17.08 9.64
N PHE A 122 -1.70 -17.86 9.32
CA PHE A 122 -1.83 -19.11 8.58
C PHE A 122 -1.54 -20.30 9.49
N GLN A 123 -2.53 -21.15 9.66
CA GLN A 123 -2.50 -22.28 10.58
C GLN A 123 -2.03 -23.57 9.88
N GLY A 124 -1.09 -24.27 10.50
CA GLY A 124 -0.68 -25.62 10.14
C GLY A 124 -1.04 -26.63 11.22
N ASN A 125 -1.49 -27.81 10.80
CA ASN A 125 -1.86 -28.90 11.72
C ASN A 125 -0.68 -29.89 11.85
N PRO A 126 0.02 -29.91 13.00
CA PRO A 126 1.16 -30.79 13.21
C PRO A 126 0.82 -32.29 13.20
N LYS A 127 -0.46 -32.69 13.27
CA LYS A 127 -0.86 -34.10 13.07
C LYS A 127 -0.86 -34.54 11.61
N LYS A 128 -0.90 -33.59 10.66
CA LYS A 128 -0.94 -33.86 9.21
C LYS A 128 0.36 -33.49 8.51
N PHE A 129 1.07 -32.50 9.04
CA PHE A 129 2.22 -31.89 8.39
C PHE A 129 3.27 -31.49 9.43
N ASN A 130 4.52 -31.89 9.21
CA ASN A 130 5.67 -31.49 10.02
C ASN A 130 6.04 -30.02 9.77
N ILE A 131 5.19 -29.12 10.28
CA ILE A 131 5.34 -27.66 10.13
C ILE A 131 6.70 -27.18 10.63
N GLU A 132 7.14 -27.65 11.79
CA GLU A 132 8.38 -27.20 12.41
C GLU A 132 9.60 -27.58 11.58
N GLY A 133 9.67 -28.83 11.13
CA GLY A 133 10.72 -29.29 10.22
C GLY A 133 10.72 -28.51 8.91
N TYR A 134 9.54 -28.22 8.36
CA TYR A 134 9.40 -27.50 7.10
C TYR A 134 9.91 -26.06 7.20
N ILE A 135 9.40 -25.28 8.15
CA ILE A 135 9.75 -23.86 8.28
C ILE A 135 11.18 -23.63 8.78
N SER A 136 11.73 -24.58 9.54
CA SER A 136 13.11 -24.46 10.05
C SER A 136 14.16 -24.74 8.97
N LYS A 137 13.80 -25.50 7.92
CA LYS A 137 14.72 -25.88 6.84
C LYS A 137 14.55 -25.07 5.57
N ASN A 138 13.44 -24.35 5.41
CA ASN A 138 13.09 -23.67 4.16
C ASN A 138 12.83 -22.19 4.40
N LYS A 139 13.61 -21.32 3.75
CA LYS A 139 13.38 -19.87 3.76
C LYS A 139 12.16 -19.48 2.91
N TYR A 140 11.94 -20.19 1.79
CA TYR A 140 10.81 -19.98 0.89
C TYR A 140 9.87 -21.17 1.00
N ILE A 141 8.61 -20.91 1.32
CA ILE A 141 7.61 -21.95 1.56
C ILE A 141 6.35 -21.70 0.74
N TRP A 142 5.58 -22.76 0.54
CA TRP A 142 4.24 -22.70 -0.03
C TRP A 142 3.21 -22.99 1.05
N TRP A 143 2.16 -22.19 1.09
CA TRP A 143 1.09 -22.37 2.08
C TRP A 143 -0.27 -22.46 1.44
N SER A 144 -1.09 -23.41 1.88
CA SER A 144 -2.43 -23.61 1.35
C SER A 144 -3.38 -22.47 1.73
N ILE A 145 -4.14 -21.99 0.75
CA ILE A 145 -5.27 -21.07 0.93
C ILE A 145 -6.56 -21.85 0.71
N ARG A 146 -7.32 -22.10 1.79
CA ARG A 146 -8.54 -22.93 1.71
C ARG A 146 -9.82 -22.12 1.54
N GLN A 147 -9.81 -20.84 1.94
CA GLN A 147 -10.95 -19.96 1.83
C GLN A 147 -10.89 -19.20 0.50
N LYS A 148 -11.82 -19.48 -0.42
CA LYS A 148 -11.85 -18.90 -1.78
C LYS A 148 -11.88 -17.37 -1.80
N GLN A 149 -12.50 -16.73 -0.80
CA GLN A 149 -12.54 -15.28 -0.71
C GLN A 149 -11.14 -14.68 -0.48
N PHE A 150 -10.28 -15.36 0.30
CA PHE A 150 -8.95 -14.84 0.62
C PHE A 150 -7.97 -14.94 -0.54
N GLU A 151 -8.15 -15.88 -1.46
CA GLU A 151 -7.40 -15.93 -2.73
C GLU A 151 -7.44 -14.58 -3.46
N LYS A 152 -8.59 -13.92 -3.47
CA LYS A 152 -8.79 -12.61 -4.12
C LYS A 152 -8.30 -11.44 -3.28
N GLU A 153 -8.03 -11.63 -2.00
CA GLU A 153 -7.60 -10.56 -1.08
C GLU A 153 -6.09 -10.55 -0.84
N ILE A 154 -5.44 -11.71 -0.91
CA ILE A 154 -4.00 -11.83 -0.68
C ILE A 154 -3.22 -11.05 -1.75
N ARG A 155 -2.24 -10.27 -1.30
CA ARG A 155 -1.35 -9.48 -2.15
C ARG A 155 0.11 -9.79 -1.84
N ILE A 156 0.97 -9.55 -2.82
CA ILE A 156 2.41 -9.53 -2.60
C ILE A 156 2.73 -8.42 -1.59
N GLY A 157 3.56 -8.72 -0.60
CA GLY A 157 3.89 -7.83 0.50
C GLY A 157 3.08 -8.07 1.78
N ASP A 158 1.97 -8.81 1.72
CA ASP A 158 1.18 -9.14 2.91
C ASP A 158 2.03 -9.83 3.99
N GLU A 159 1.84 -9.42 5.24
CA GLU A 159 2.55 -10.02 6.38
C GLU A 159 1.83 -11.28 6.83
N VAL A 160 2.60 -12.32 7.12
CA VAL A 160 2.06 -13.61 7.56
C VAL A 160 2.73 -14.03 8.85
N PHE A 161 1.91 -14.36 9.85
CA PHE A 161 2.30 -15.09 11.03
C PHE A 161 1.88 -16.56 10.89
N LEU A 162 2.81 -17.50 11.04
CA LEU A 162 2.51 -18.93 11.00
C LEU A 162 2.10 -19.43 12.37
N TRP A 163 0.95 -20.09 12.43
CA TRP A 163 0.39 -20.67 13.64
C TRP A 163 0.51 -22.19 13.62
N ARG A 164 1.15 -22.76 14.65
CA ARG A 164 1.10 -24.20 14.93
C ARG A 164 -0.17 -24.50 15.72
N ALA A 165 -1.06 -25.30 15.15
CA ALA A 165 -2.21 -25.83 15.90
C ALA A 165 -1.72 -26.76 17.02
N GLU A 166 -2.49 -26.84 18.09
CA GLU A 166 -2.14 -27.67 19.25
C GLU A 166 -2.26 -29.16 18.91
N ALA A 167 -1.21 -29.94 19.18
CA ALA A 167 -1.25 -31.40 19.09
C ALA A 167 -0.33 -32.04 20.13
N GLY A 168 -0.85 -33.06 20.82
CA GLY A 168 -0.08 -33.86 21.77
C GLY A 168 0.05 -33.21 23.15
N GLN A 169 0.80 -32.11 23.24
CA GLN A 169 1.05 -31.40 24.50
C GLN A 169 0.18 -30.14 24.62
N GLN A 170 -0.49 -30.01 25.77
CA GLN A 170 -1.32 -28.86 26.08
C GLN A 170 -0.48 -27.58 26.13
N GLY A 171 -0.87 -26.54 25.41
CA GLY A 171 -0.13 -25.27 25.31
C GLY A 171 0.95 -25.22 24.21
N SER A 172 1.08 -26.26 23.38
CA SER A 172 2.01 -26.26 22.22
C SER A 172 1.54 -25.37 21.07
N GLY A 173 0.27 -24.98 21.04
CA GLY A 173 -0.26 -24.12 19.98
C GLY A 173 0.22 -22.68 20.09
N GLY A 174 0.42 -21.99 18.98
CA GLY A 174 0.86 -20.59 18.99
C GLY A 174 1.47 -20.11 17.68
N VAL A 175 1.91 -18.86 17.66
CA VAL A 175 2.63 -18.26 16.52
C VAL A 175 4.10 -18.67 16.60
N ILE A 176 4.63 -19.25 15.53
CA ILE A 176 5.99 -19.84 15.49
C ILE A 176 6.88 -19.30 14.36
N ALA A 177 6.35 -18.49 13.45
CA ALA A 177 7.16 -17.79 12.46
C ALA A 177 6.48 -16.53 11.93
N ARG A 178 7.29 -15.65 11.34
CA ARG A 178 6.89 -14.46 10.59
C ARG A 178 7.47 -14.52 9.18
N GLY A 179 6.69 -14.11 8.20
CA GLY A 179 7.10 -14.01 6.80
C GLY A 179 6.28 -12.99 6.01
N THR A 180 6.56 -12.93 4.72
CA THR A 180 5.88 -12.06 3.76
C THR A 180 5.47 -12.84 2.52
N VAL A 181 4.29 -12.55 1.98
CA VAL A 181 3.84 -13.09 0.70
C VAL A 181 4.69 -12.51 -0.43
N ILE A 182 5.32 -13.37 -1.23
CA ILE A 182 6.24 -12.96 -2.31
C ILE A 182 5.70 -13.23 -3.72
N GLY A 183 4.47 -13.73 -3.83
CA GLY A 183 3.84 -14.05 -5.11
C GLY A 183 2.33 -14.22 -4.97
N LEU A 184 1.62 -14.22 -6.08
CA LEU A 184 0.17 -14.42 -6.08
C LEU A 184 -0.20 -15.88 -5.79
N PRO A 185 -1.39 -16.14 -5.22
CA PRO A 185 -1.89 -17.49 -5.07
C PRO A 185 -2.00 -18.20 -6.43
N ILE A 186 -1.54 -19.45 -6.49
CA ILE A 186 -1.58 -20.28 -7.71
C ILE A 186 -2.09 -21.69 -7.40
N LEU A 187 -2.69 -22.33 -8.41
CA LEU A 187 -3.06 -23.74 -8.35
C LEU A 187 -1.81 -24.61 -8.49
N ARG A 188 -1.46 -25.38 -7.46
CA ARG A 188 -0.32 -26.31 -7.47
C ARG A 188 -0.51 -27.48 -6.52
N THR A 189 0.39 -28.45 -6.60
CA THR A 189 0.61 -29.50 -5.58
C THR A 189 1.79 -29.13 -4.68
N ASP A 190 1.98 -29.91 -3.62
CA ASP A 190 3.01 -29.70 -2.59
C ASP A 190 4.15 -30.73 -2.70
N GLU A 191 4.43 -31.25 -3.90
CA GLU A 191 5.45 -32.28 -4.19
C GLU A 191 6.83 -31.93 -3.59
N GLU A 192 7.26 -30.67 -3.72
CA GLU A 192 8.53 -30.16 -3.17
C GLU A 192 8.63 -30.30 -1.65
N SER A 193 7.49 -30.36 -0.94
CA SER A 193 7.42 -30.47 0.51
C SER A 193 6.96 -31.85 0.98
N LYS A 194 6.87 -32.84 0.08
CA LYS A 194 6.32 -34.18 0.33
C LYS A 194 6.90 -34.87 1.57
N GLU A 195 8.20 -34.70 1.83
CA GLU A 195 8.88 -35.30 2.99
C GLU A 195 8.32 -34.81 4.35
N TYR A 196 7.64 -33.67 4.38
CA TYR A 196 7.04 -33.09 5.59
C TYR A 196 5.58 -33.53 5.80
N TRP A 197 4.94 -34.18 4.83
CA TRP A 197 3.56 -34.63 4.95
C TRP A 197 3.47 -36.04 5.53
N TYR A 198 2.62 -36.23 6.53
CA TYR A 198 2.31 -37.57 7.06
C TYR A 198 1.21 -38.27 6.25
N SER A 199 0.44 -37.51 5.47
CA SER A 199 -0.62 -37.99 4.57
C SER A 199 -0.25 -37.76 3.10
N ASN A 200 -1.04 -38.32 2.18
CA ASN A 200 -0.89 -38.09 0.74
C ASN A 200 -1.52 -36.77 0.24
N ASP A 201 -1.91 -35.88 1.16
CA ASP A 201 -2.58 -34.61 0.84
C ASP A 201 -1.70 -33.70 -0.05
N TRP A 202 -0.37 -33.88 -0.02
CA TRP A 202 0.58 -33.15 -0.86
C TRP A 202 0.33 -33.30 -2.36
N SER A 203 -0.26 -34.43 -2.77
CA SER A 203 -0.53 -34.71 -4.19
C SER A 203 -1.80 -34.03 -4.72
N VAL A 204 -2.63 -33.45 -3.83
CA VAL A 204 -3.91 -32.86 -4.20
C VAL A 204 -3.73 -31.41 -4.69
N PRO A 205 -4.08 -31.08 -5.95
CA PRO A 205 -4.02 -29.71 -6.45
C PRO A 205 -4.98 -28.76 -5.72
N GLY A 206 -4.65 -27.47 -5.73
CA GLY A 206 -5.39 -26.43 -4.98
C GLY A 206 -4.55 -25.17 -4.80
N ILE A 207 -5.11 -24.13 -4.20
CA ILE A 207 -4.51 -22.80 -4.18
C ILE A 207 -3.45 -22.67 -3.09
N ARG A 208 -2.23 -22.32 -3.47
CA ARG A 208 -1.11 -22.05 -2.56
C ARG A 208 -0.52 -20.68 -2.82
N VAL A 209 -0.03 -20.04 -1.77
CA VAL A 209 0.70 -18.78 -1.84
C VAL A 209 2.17 -19.00 -1.45
N PRO A 210 3.14 -18.40 -2.16
CA PRO A 210 4.54 -18.44 -1.77
C PRO A 210 4.84 -17.38 -0.71
N ILE A 211 5.59 -17.78 0.32
CA ILE A 211 5.95 -16.95 1.47
C ILE A 211 7.46 -17.02 1.67
N GLU A 212 8.11 -15.87 1.85
CA GLU A 212 9.46 -15.78 2.39
C GLU A 212 9.39 -15.64 3.91
N LEU A 213 10.05 -16.55 4.61
CA LEU A 213 10.20 -16.49 6.06
C LEU A 213 11.32 -15.53 6.45
N HIS A 214 11.00 -14.66 7.40
CA HIS A 214 11.94 -13.69 7.97
C HIS A 214 12.48 -14.15 9.31
N GLU A 215 11.63 -14.77 10.13
CA GLU A 215 12.00 -15.20 11.47
C GLU A 215 11.19 -16.43 11.89
N VAL A 216 11.87 -17.41 12.48
CA VAL A 216 11.29 -18.68 12.92
C VAL A 216 11.66 -18.91 14.37
N LYS A 217 10.66 -19.08 15.23
CA LYS A 217 10.80 -19.34 16.68
C LYS A 217 9.97 -20.57 17.01
N VAL A 218 10.57 -21.74 17.05
CA VAL A 218 9.86 -23.02 17.30
C VAL A 218 9.98 -23.49 18.74
N THR A 219 11.18 -23.39 19.31
CA THR A 219 11.53 -23.89 20.65
C THR A 219 11.50 -22.80 21.72
N SER A 220 11.94 -21.58 21.41
CA SER A 220 11.98 -20.45 22.34
C SER A 220 11.63 -19.13 21.64
N GLY A 221 10.90 -18.26 22.34
CA GLY A 221 10.52 -16.92 21.84
C GLY A 221 9.30 -16.89 20.92
N PHE A 222 8.65 -18.04 20.71
CA PHE A 222 7.36 -18.12 20.01
C PHE A 222 6.24 -17.54 20.88
N ILE A 223 5.13 -17.09 20.28
CA ILE A 223 3.99 -16.58 21.05
C ILE A 223 3.03 -17.74 21.33
N PRO A 224 2.95 -18.25 22.55
CA PRO A 224 2.08 -19.36 22.87
C PRO A 224 0.60 -18.94 22.93
N ARG A 225 -0.29 -19.89 22.64
CA ARG A 225 -1.74 -19.67 22.63
C ARG A 225 -2.26 -19.15 23.97
N ASN A 226 -1.72 -19.63 25.09
CA ASN A 226 -2.15 -19.23 26.43
C ASN A 226 -1.96 -17.72 26.67
N GLU A 227 -0.84 -17.15 26.21
CA GLU A 227 -0.55 -15.72 26.30
C GLU A 227 -1.61 -14.91 25.54
N LEU A 228 -1.97 -15.36 24.34
CA LEU A 228 -3.00 -14.71 23.51
C LEU A 228 -4.41 -14.79 24.12
N VAL A 229 -4.75 -15.91 24.77
CA VAL A 229 -6.04 -16.09 25.46
C VAL A 229 -6.15 -15.17 26.68
N THR A 230 -5.04 -14.90 27.37
CA THR A 230 -5.00 -13.98 28.52
C THR A 230 -4.87 -12.50 28.12
N HIS A 231 -4.48 -12.21 26.87
CA HIS A 231 -4.21 -10.87 26.41
C HIS A 231 -5.51 -10.06 26.19
N ASN A 232 -5.56 -8.84 26.74
CA ASN A 232 -6.76 -7.98 26.74
C ASN A 232 -7.36 -7.77 25.33
N SER A 233 -6.50 -7.51 24.35
CA SER A 233 -6.89 -7.22 22.97
C SER A 233 -6.92 -8.45 22.06
N LEU A 234 -6.26 -9.56 22.41
CA LEU A 234 -6.08 -10.71 21.49
C LEU A 234 -6.95 -11.92 21.86
N LYS A 235 -7.54 -11.95 23.06
CA LYS A 235 -8.39 -13.05 23.53
C LYS A 235 -9.57 -13.40 22.61
N ASN A 236 -10.01 -12.44 21.78
CA ASN A 236 -11.14 -12.60 20.86
C ASN A 236 -10.74 -12.92 19.42
N LEU A 237 -9.45 -13.18 19.16
CA LEU A 237 -8.94 -13.56 17.84
C LEU A 237 -9.77 -14.70 17.22
N LEU A 238 -10.06 -14.58 15.93
CA LEU A 238 -10.88 -15.56 15.22
C LEU A 238 -10.27 -16.96 15.27
N ILE A 239 -8.95 -17.08 15.23
CA ILE A 239 -8.25 -18.38 15.36
C ILE A 239 -8.42 -19.02 16.75
N LEU A 240 -8.64 -18.22 17.80
CA LEU A 240 -8.90 -18.76 19.14
C LEU A 240 -10.33 -19.29 19.26
N ARG A 241 -11.29 -18.58 18.63
CA ARG A 241 -12.72 -18.89 18.66
C ARG A 241 -13.16 -19.94 17.64
N MET A 242 -12.52 -19.98 16.48
CA MET A 242 -12.84 -20.85 15.34
C MET A 242 -11.56 -21.49 14.79
N ALA A 243 -10.96 -22.41 15.55
CA ALA A 243 -9.65 -22.99 15.27
C ALA A 243 -9.60 -24.01 14.11
N THR A 244 -10.68 -24.20 13.35
CA THR A 244 -10.75 -25.20 12.27
C THR A 244 -10.38 -24.66 10.89
N GLN A 245 -10.22 -23.34 10.74
CA GLN A 245 -9.83 -22.72 9.47
C GLN A 245 -8.31 -22.78 9.27
N THR A 246 -7.87 -22.51 8.04
CA THR A 246 -6.45 -22.56 7.67
C THR A 246 -5.84 -21.18 7.59
N ASN A 247 -6.63 -20.17 7.21
CA ASN A 247 -6.15 -18.81 6.99
C ASN A 247 -7.10 -17.86 7.73
N TYR A 248 -6.53 -16.86 8.40
CA TYR A 248 -7.27 -15.88 9.20
C TYR A 248 -6.75 -14.49 8.87
N LYS A 249 -7.64 -13.61 8.42
CA LYS A 249 -7.32 -12.18 8.27
C LYS A 249 -7.33 -11.51 9.64
N LEU A 250 -6.31 -10.71 9.93
CA LEU A 250 -6.26 -9.92 11.16
C LEU A 250 -6.78 -8.51 10.92
N GLU A 251 -7.49 -8.00 11.93
CA GLU A 251 -7.74 -6.57 12.07
C GLU A 251 -6.47 -5.85 12.51
N ASP A 252 -6.33 -4.57 12.15
CA ASP A 252 -5.13 -3.77 12.41
C ASP A 252 -4.72 -3.75 13.89
N LEU A 253 -5.69 -3.72 14.81
CA LEU A 253 -5.42 -3.80 16.24
C LEU A 253 -4.74 -5.13 16.58
N HIS A 254 -5.32 -6.25 16.16
CA HIS A 254 -4.75 -7.57 16.44
C HIS A 254 -3.37 -7.76 15.80
N ALA A 255 -3.18 -7.26 14.58
CA ALA A 255 -1.88 -7.31 13.89
C ALA A 255 -0.79 -6.57 14.68
N ARG A 256 -1.09 -5.36 15.18
CA ARG A 256 -0.14 -4.58 16.00
C ARG A 256 0.24 -5.28 17.30
N GLU A 257 -0.75 -5.81 18.02
CA GLU A 257 -0.47 -6.50 19.28
C GLU A 257 0.37 -7.76 19.05
N ILE A 258 0.10 -8.52 17.98
CA ILE A 258 0.93 -9.70 17.62
C ILE A 258 2.35 -9.27 17.25
N ARG A 259 2.56 -8.20 16.47
CA ARG A 259 3.91 -7.67 16.17
C ARG A 259 4.66 -7.26 17.43
N SER A 260 3.97 -6.59 18.35
CA SER A 260 4.53 -6.16 19.64
C SER A 260 5.01 -7.37 20.44
N LEU A 261 4.16 -8.38 20.61
CA LEU A 261 4.52 -9.64 21.29
C LEU A 261 5.65 -10.39 20.56
N TRP A 262 5.70 -10.31 19.22
CA TRP A 262 6.76 -10.93 18.43
C TRP A 262 8.12 -10.23 18.58
N GLY A 263 8.14 -8.99 19.08
CA GLY A 263 9.34 -8.17 19.24
C GLY A 263 9.73 -7.39 17.98
N VAL A 264 8.80 -7.18 17.05
CA VAL A 264 9.04 -6.29 15.90
C VAL A 264 8.87 -4.85 16.37
N PRO A 265 9.91 -3.99 16.28
CA PRO A 265 9.77 -2.59 16.65
C PRO A 265 8.69 -1.95 15.78
N ASP A 266 7.68 -1.37 16.41
CA ASP A 266 6.65 -0.62 15.71
C ASP A 266 7.24 0.73 15.28
N ILE A 267 8.04 0.72 14.20
CA ILE A 267 8.72 1.91 13.66
C ILE A 267 7.68 2.95 13.19
N GLN A 268 6.40 2.57 13.03
CA GLN A 268 5.34 3.43 12.51
C GLN A 268 4.35 4.00 13.56
N TYR A 269 4.26 3.47 14.79
CA TYR A 269 3.15 3.84 15.70
C TYR A 269 3.52 4.11 17.18
N GLN A 270 4.40 5.08 17.44
CA GLN A 270 4.25 5.83 18.71
C GLN A 270 3.03 6.75 18.58
N ILE A 271 1.88 6.28 19.06
CA ILE A 271 0.67 7.07 19.23
C ILE A 271 0.79 7.77 20.59
N ASP A 272 0.84 9.10 20.60
CA ASP A 272 0.68 9.87 21.83
C ASP A 272 -0.78 9.69 22.29
N GLU A 273 -0.98 8.99 23.42
CA GLU A 273 -2.32 8.69 23.93
C GLU A 273 -3.08 9.95 24.32
N GLU A 274 -2.38 11.01 24.75
CA GLU A 274 -3.00 12.30 25.04
C GLU A 274 -3.54 12.92 23.76
N GLU A 275 -2.77 12.87 22.66
CA GLU A 275 -3.19 13.36 21.35
C GLU A 275 -4.34 12.53 20.73
N ALA A 276 -4.31 11.21 20.92
CA ALA A 276 -5.36 10.31 20.45
C ALA A 276 -6.70 10.51 21.15
N ASN A 277 -6.68 10.86 22.44
CA ASN A 277 -7.87 11.12 23.23
C ASN A 277 -8.48 12.51 22.95
N LEU A 278 -7.75 13.40 22.26
CA LEU A 278 -8.23 14.72 21.83
C LEU A 278 -9.00 14.68 20.50
N PHE A 279 -9.22 13.51 19.88
CA PHE A 279 -10.05 13.38 18.67
C PHE A 279 -11.53 13.15 19.02
N PRO A 280 -12.44 14.11 18.71
CA PRO A 280 -13.88 13.97 18.97
C PRO A 280 -14.50 12.75 18.28
N GLU A 281 -13.97 12.36 17.12
CA GLU A 281 -14.48 11.28 16.26
C GLU A 281 -13.83 9.91 16.59
N GLY A 282 -12.97 9.88 17.61
CA GLY A 282 -12.36 8.68 18.18
C GLY A 282 -11.02 8.29 17.56
N LYS A 283 -10.36 7.31 18.21
CA LYS A 283 -8.99 6.87 17.90
C LYS A 283 -8.79 6.34 16.47
N ARG A 284 -9.85 5.94 15.77
CA ARG A 284 -9.81 5.42 14.40
C ARG A 284 -9.52 6.51 13.37
N VAL A 285 -10.20 7.66 13.48
CA VAL A 285 -10.03 8.81 12.57
C VAL A 285 -8.66 9.46 12.77
N PHE A 286 -8.17 9.52 14.02
CA PHE A 286 -6.80 9.97 14.32
C PHE A 286 -5.73 9.14 13.62
N ARG A 287 -5.89 7.81 13.62
CA ARG A 287 -4.93 6.91 12.98
C ARG A 287 -4.88 7.14 11.47
N GLN A 288 -6.03 7.30 10.82
CA GLN A 288 -6.08 7.60 9.39
C GLN A 288 -5.40 8.94 9.07
N HIS A 289 -5.60 9.95 9.92
CA HIS A 289 -4.98 11.27 9.76
C HIS A 289 -3.45 11.18 9.77
N ARG A 290 -2.90 10.51 10.79
CA ARG A 290 -1.45 10.33 10.92
C ARG A 290 -0.84 9.47 9.83
N VAL A 291 -1.57 8.47 9.33
CA VAL A 291 -1.11 7.62 8.22
C VAL A 291 -0.96 8.44 6.95
N ILE A 292 -1.91 9.34 6.68
CA ILE A 292 -1.87 10.23 5.51
C ILE A 292 -0.73 11.24 5.62
N GLU A 293 -0.57 11.90 6.77
CA GLU A 293 0.49 12.89 7.00
C GLU A 293 1.90 12.31 7.01
N ARG A 294 2.02 11.00 7.24
CA ARG A 294 3.29 10.28 7.24
C ARG A 294 3.47 9.37 6.04
N ASN A 295 2.60 9.44 5.05
CA ASN A 295 2.76 8.68 3.82
C ASN A 295 3.98 9.23 3.06
N PRO A 296 5.12 8.51 3.02
CA PRO A 296 6.37 9.06 2.49
C PRO A 296 6.27 9.42 1.01
N TYR A 297 5.41 8.74 0.26
CA TYR A 297 5.18 8.99 -1.17
C TYR A 297 4.30 10.20 -1.39
N LEU A 298 3.21 10.33 -0.64
CA LEU A 298 2.37 11.52 -0.69
C LEU A 298 3.15 12.76 -0.25
N ILE A 299 3.98 12.65 0.78
CA ILE A 299 4.84 13.74 1.25
C ILE A 299 5.95 14.05 0.24
N LYS A 300 6.58 13.04 -0.37
CA LYS A 300 7.58 13.26 -1.41
C LYS A 300 6.96 13.91 -2.65
N ALA A 301 5.82 13.40 -3.11
CA ALA A 301 5.08 13.97 -4.23
C ALA A 301 4.62 15.40 -3.93
N ALA A 302 4.17 15.69 -2.70
CA ALA A 302 3.87 17.05 -2.26
C ALA A 302 5.11 17.95 -2.27
N LYS A 303 6.27 17.48 -1.77
CA LYS A 303 7.53 18.22 -1.84
C LYS A 303 7.94 18.53 -3.28
N GLU A 304 7.91 17.54 -4.16
CA GLU A 304 8.25 17.72 -5.58
C GLU A 304 7.26 18.65 -6.28
N TYR A 305 5.96 18.50 -6.00
CA TYR A 305 4.90 19.37 -6.50
C TYR A 305 5.11 20.83 -6.09
N HIS A 306 5.35 21.09 -4.80
CA HIS A 306 5.53 22.44 -4.29
C HIS A 306 6.87 23.05 -4.71
N LYS A 307 7.97 22.27 -4.77
CA LYS A 307 9.25 22.72 -5.34
C LYS A 307 9.10 23.28 -6.74
N LYS A 308 8.35 22.60 -7.61
CA LYS A 308 8.14 23.06 -8.99
C LYS A 308 7.41 24.41 -9.06
N ARG A 309 6.55 24.72 -8.08
CA ARG A 309 5.77 25.98 -8.02
C ARG A 309 6.51 27.11 -7.30
N MET A 310 7.50 26.78 -6.47
CA MET A 310 8.25 27.71 -5.61
C MET A 310 9.70 27.90 -6.10
N ASN A 311 9.94 27.90 -7.41
CA ASN A 311 11.28 28.06 -8.02
C ASN A 311 12.36 27.09 -7.47
N GLY A 312 11.97 25.88 -7.09
CA GLY A 312 12.87 24.86 -6.55
C GLY A 312 13.02 24.88 -5.02
N GLU A 313 12.38 25.83 -4.33
CA GLU A 313 12.51 25.98 -2.89
C GLU A 313 11.40 25.27 -2.11
N LEU A 314 11.72 24.85 -0.87
CA LEU A 314 10.76 24.30 0.08
C LEU A 314 10.63 25.22 1.30
N LYS A 315 9.55 26.00 1.32
CA LYS A 315 9.23 26.95 2.39
C LYS A 315 7.93 26.54 3.10
N CYS A 316 7.88 26.80 4.39
CA CYS A 316 6.66 26.62 5.18
C CYS A 316 5.56 27.56 4.68
N MET A 317 4.39 27.03 4.34
CA MET A 317 3.27 27.84 3.83
C MET A 317 2.63 28.76 4.86
N VAL A 318 2.95 28.57 6.15
CA VAL A 318 2.46 29.41 7.25
C VAL A 318 3.42 30.57 7.52
N CYS A 319 4.71 30.28 7.72
CA CYS A 319 5.68 31.23 8.25
C CYS A 319 6.91 31.44 7.35
N ASP A 320 6.89 30.92 6.12
CA ASP A 320 7.94 31.05 5.10
C ASP A 320 9.31 30.47 5.48
N PHE A 321 9.41 29.78 6.63
CA PHE A 321 10.65 29.14 7.08
C PHE A 321 11.16 28.08 6.08
N SER A 322 12.45 28.16 5.74
CA SER A 322 13.17 27.18 4.92
C SER A 322 14.26 26.48 5.75
N PHE A 323 14.23 25.14 5.76
CA PHE A 323 15.28 24.36 6.41
C PHE A 323 16.59 24.40 5.62
N ALA A 324 16.53 24.40 4.29
CA ALA A 324 17.71 24.50 3.44
C ALA A 324 18.43 25.86 3.63
N GLU A 325 17.68 26.97 3.70
CA GLU A 325 18.29 28.29 3.95
C GLU A 325 18.89 28.39 5.36
N LYS A 326 18.23 27.81 6.38
CA LYS A 326 18.67 27.92 7.77
C LYS A 326 19.80 26.96 8.13
N TYR A 327 19.77 25.74 7.61
CA TYR A 327 20.64 24.63 8.01
C TYR A 327 21.55 24.10 6.89
N GLY A 328 21.46 24.64 5.67
CA GLY A 328 22.27 24.20 4.53
C GLY A 328 21.90 22.80 4.05
N ALA A 329 22.89 22.03 3.59
CA ALA A 329 22.68 20.72 2.95
C ALA A 329 21.86 19.73 3.79
N ILE A 330 21.99 19.75 5.11
CA ILE A 330 21.22 18.86 6.00
C ILE A 330 19.72 19.21 6.06
N GLY A 331 19.35 20.42 5.65
CA GLY A 331 17.98 20.90 5.59
C GLY A 331 17.36 20.75 4.19
N GLU A 332 18.10 20.25 3.20
CA GLU A 332 17.56 19.94 1.89
C GLU A 332 16.46 18.89 2.01
N ASP A 333 15.34 19.13 1.33
CA ASP A 333 14.17 18.25 1.28
C ASP A 333 13.50 17.96 2.62
N PHE A 334 13.92 18.68 3.66
CA PHE A 334 13.36 18.58 5.00
C PHE A 334 12.24 19.60 5.18
N ILE A 335 11.00 19.11 5.20
CA ILE A 335 9.78 19.83 5.56
C ILE A 335 8.69 18.80 5.87
N GLU A 336 7.74 19.14 6.75
CA GLU A 336 6.66 18.24 7.17
C GLU A 336 5.43 18.45 6.29
N GLY A 337 4.68 17.39 6.04
CA GLY A 337 3.38 17.50 5.35
C GLY A 337 2.24 17.42 6.35
N HIS A 338 1.32 18.37 6.23
CA HIS A 338 0.13 18.50 7.05
C HIS A 338 -1.10 18.30 6.18
N HIS A 339 -2.02 17.44 6.63
CA HIS A 339 -3.26 17.20 5.90
C HIS A 339 -4.31 18.26 6.27
N THR A 340 -4.78 18.99 5.26
CA THR A 340 -5.57 20.21 5.49
C THR A 340 -7.07 19.98 5.69
N LYS A 341 -7.60 18.81 5.29
CA LYS A 341 -9.01 18.44 5.47
C LYS A 341 -9.18 17.51 6.67
N PRO A 342 -10.08 17.80 7.62
CA PRO A 342 -10.45 16.84 8.66
C PRO A 342 -11.08 15.60 8.02
N ILE A 343 -10.54 14.41 8.30
CA ILE A 343 -11.06 13.14 7.77
C ILE A 343 -12.51 12.87 8.21
N SER A 344 -12.94 13.50 9.30
CA SER A 344 -14.30 13.44 9.80
C SER A 344 -15.34 14.13 8.92
N GLU A 345 -14.94 15.00 8.00
CA GLU A 345 -15.82 15.68 7.05
C GLU A 345 -15.97 14.90 5.73
N ILE A 346 -15.37 13.71 5.65
CA ILE A 346 -15.27 12.94 4.41
C ILE A 346 -16.14 11.68 4.48
N GLU A 347 -17.23 11.65 3.71
CA GLU A 347 -18.06 10.46 3.54
C GLU A 347 -17.52 9.55 2.41
N GLY A 348 -17.09 8.33 2.74
CA GLY A 348 -16.71 7.28 1.77
C GLY A 348 -15.23 6.86 1.74
N GLU A 349 -14.82 6.12 0.70
CA GLU A 349 -13.40 5.80 0.43
C GLU A 349 -12.67 7.07 -0.03
N TYR A 350 -11.79 7.60 0.82
CA TYR A 350 -11.03 8.82 0.53
C TYR A 350 -9.57 8.49 0.19
N ASN A 351 -9.15 8.92 -0.99
CA ASN A 351 -7.76 8.92 -1.40
C ASN A 351 -7.23 10.36 -1.25
N ALA A 352 -6.33 10.58 -0.29
CA ALA A 352 -5.69 11.87 -0.09
C ALA A 352 -4.85 12.22 -1.33
N THR A 353 -5.02 13.43 -1.86
CA THR A 353 -4.25 13.91 -3.00
C THR A 353 -3.11 14.80 -2.55
N VAL A 354 -2.17 15.08 -3.46
CA VAL A 354 -1.02 15.95 -3.17
C VAL A 354 -1.46 17.35 -2.75
N GLU A 355 -2.59 17.83 -3.29
CA GLU A 355 -3.19 19.12 -2.99
C GLU A 355 -3.79 19.19 -1.58
N ASP A 356 -4.12 18.05 -0.98
CA ASP A 356 -4.62 18.00 0.40
C ASP A 356 -3.48 18.15 1.43
N ILE A 357 -2.22 18.11 0.98
CA ILE A 357 -1.03 18.23 1.82
C ILE A 357 -0.41 19.63 1.72
N ALA A 358 -0.47 20.36 2.83
CA ALA A 358 0.29 21.59 3.04
C ALA A 358 1.70 21.27 3.55
N LEU A 359 2.71 21.96 3.04
CA LEU A 359 4.08 21.84 3.55
C LEU A 359 4.33 22.88 4.65
N VAL A 360 4.70 22.39 5.82
CA VAL A 360 4.87 23.19 7.04
C VAL A 360 6.16 22.83 7.75
N CYS A 361 6.76 23.79 8.45
CA CYS A 361 7.92 23.48 9.29
C CYS A 361 7.48 22.72 10.54
N SER A 362 8.40 22.01 11.18
CA SER A 362 8.14 21.20 12.38
C SER A 362 7.47 21.99 13.52
N ASN A 363 7.77 23.28 13.64
CA ASN A 363 7.13 24.15 14.63
C ASN A 363 5.68 24.47 14.25
N CYS A 364 5.42 24.89 13.02
CA CYS A 364 4.06 25.19 12.55
C CYS A 364 3.19 23.94 12.55
N HIS A 365 3.71 22.80 12.11
CA HIS A 365 3.01 21.51 12.15
C HIS A 365 2.57 21.18 13.58
N ARG A 366 3.49 21.26 14.55
CA ARG A 366 3.15 21.08 15.97
C ARG A 366 2.10 22.08 16.47
N MET A 367 2.14 23.34 16.01
CA MET A 367 1.17 24.35 16.43
C MET A 367 -0.23 24.13 15.84
N LEU A 368 -0.33 23.65 14.59
CA LEU A 368 -1.60 23.28 13.97
C LEU A 368 -2.29 22.15 14.76
N HIS A 369 -1.51 21.19 15.27
CA HIS A 369 -2.00 20.08 16.09
C HIS A 369 -2.06 20.37 17.60
N ARG A 370 -1.64 21.56 18.06
CA ARG A 370 -1.41 21.83 19.50
C ARG A 370 -2.68 21.82 20.36
N LYS A 371 -3.82 22.25 19.81
CA LYS A 371 -5.10 22.34 20.54
C LYS A 371 -6.27 22.14 19.58
N ARG A 372 -7.36 21.56 20.08
CA ARG A 372 -8.63 21.36 19.37
C ARG A 372 -9.68 22.46 19.71
N PRO A 373 -10.54 22.88 18.76
CA PRO A 373 -10.47 22.56 17.32
C PRO A 373 -9.14 23.03 16.73
N TRP A 374 -8.61 22.29 15.77
CA TRP A 374 -7.30 22.60 15.20
C TRP A 374 -7.32 23.97 14.55
N LEU A 375 -6.20 24.66 14.64
CA LEU A 375 -6.04 25.92 13.94
C LEU A 375 -5.99 25.62 12.44
N SER A 376 -6.73 26.39 11.65
CA SER A 376 -6.47 26.41 10.22
C SER A 376 -5.10 27.02 9.96
N MET A 377 -4.53 26.72 8.80
CA MET A 377 -3.31 27.39 8.31
C MET A 377 -3.44 28.92 8.36
N SER A 378 -4.62 29.44 8.01
CA SER A 378 -4.95 30.87 8.10
C SER A 378 -4.97 31.38 9.54
N ASP A 379 -5.52 30.63 10.49
CA ASP A 379 -5.56 31.04 11.90
C ASP A 379 -4.16 31.11 12.49
N LEU A 380 -3.32 30.11 12.21
CA LEU A 380 -1.95 30.10 12.68
C LEU A 380 -1.13 31.21 12.02
N LYS A 381 -1.31 31.46 10.73
CA LYS A 381 -0.65 32.56 10.02
C LYS A 381 -1.05 33.91 10.63
N ASN A 382 -2.33 34.13 10.91
CA ASN A 382 -2.82 35.34 11.58
C ASN A 382 -2.23 35.51 12.99
N LEU A 383 -2.07 34.42 13.76
CA LEU A 383 -1.46 34.46 15.09
C LEU A 383 0.02 34.87 15.04
N ILE A 384 0.75 34.42 14.01
CA ILE A 384 2.16 34.75 13.82
C ILE A 384 2.31 36.21 13.34
N CYS A 385 1.49 36.65 12.39
CA CYS A 385 1.53 38.03 11.86
C CYS A 385 1.08 39.09 12.90
N ARG A 386 0.25 38.74 13.90
CA ARG A 386 -0.19 39.68 14.95
C ARG A 386 0.88 40.05 15.98
N LYS A 387 2.09 39.51 15.88
CA LYS A 387 3.19 39.73 16.84
C LYS A 387 4.29 40.68 16.36
N GLU A 388 4.10 41.40 15.26
CA GLU A 388 4.90 42.60 15.01
C GLU A 388 4.33 43.75 15.86
N VAL A 389 4.74 43.80 17.14
CA VAL A 389 4.64 44.98 18.02
C VAL A 389 5.98 45.16 18.71
#